data_AF-A0AAV0PSJ3-F1
#
_entry.id   AF-A0AAV0PSJ3-F1
#
_cell.length_a   1.000
_cell.length_b   1.000
_cell.length_c   1.000
_cell.angle_alpha   90.00
_cell.angle_beta   90.00
_cell.angle_gamma   90.00
#
_symmetry.space_group_name_H-M   'P 1'
#
loop_
_entity.id
_entity.type
_entity.pdbx_description
1 polymer ?
#
loop_
_entity_poly.entity_id
_entity_poly.type
_entity_poly.pdbx_seq_one_letter_code
_entity_poly.pdbx_strand_id
1 'polypeptide(L)'
;MGERAAAASLKFVTVQANSASLAEARARVFEFFKTTCRSIPTVMEIYNLEDVVNESQLRSAVSSEIRRHAHITNPKVIDMLLQKGTEELHNIVQHSKQRHHIIGQYVVGQRGLVQDLGSKDEGTSDFLKNFYKSNYF
;
A
#
# COMPACT_ATOMS: atom_id res chain seq x y z
N MET A 1 -23.51 18.67 -17.59
CA MET A 1 -23.26 19.45 -16.35
C MET A 1 -23.42 18.51 -15.18
N GLY A 2 -22.34 17.84 -14.78
CA GLY A 2 -22.32 16.88 -13.69
C GLY A 2 -21.15 17.23 -12.79
N GLU A 3 -21.46 17.57 -11.56
CA GLU A 3 -20.60 18.06 -10.50
C GLU A 3 -19.48 17.04 -10.21
N ARG A 4 -18.23 17.41 -10.51
CA ARG A 4 -17.06 16.58 -10.21
C ARG A 4 -16.93 16.53 -8.69
N ALA A 5 -17.08 15.33 -8.14
CA ALA A 5 -16.98 15.07 -6.71
C ALA A 5 -15.72 15.74 -6.13
N ALA A 6 -15.92 16.51 -5.07
CA ALA A 6 -14.91 17.30 -4.40
C ALA A 6 -13.69 16.44 -4.01
N ALA A 7 -12.56 16.68 -4.65
CA ALA A 7 -11.27 16.26 -4.14
C ALA A 7 -11.06 16.97 -2.79
N ALA A 8 -11.19 16.24 -1.69
CA ALA A 8 -10.89 16.76 -0.36
C ALA A 8 -9.46 17.29 -0.38
N SER A 9 -9.31 18.61 -0.29
CA SER A 9 -8.02 19.28 -0.27
C SER A 9 -7.24 18.78 0.95
N LEU A 10 -6.27 17.90 0.69
CA LEU A 10 -5.37 17.42 1.72
C LEU A 10 -4.47 18.61 2.14
N LYS A 11 -4.72 19.16 3.32
CA LYS A 11 -3.96 20.27 3.90
C LYS A 11 -2.54 19.78 4.26
N PHE A 12 -1.59 19.93 3.33
CA PHE A 12 -0.25 19.35 3.44
C PHE A 12 0.89 20.31 3.84
N VAL A 13 0.61 21.57 4.17
CA VAL A 13 1.68 22.59 4.34
C VAL A 13 2.07 22.86 5.79
N THR A 14 1.43 22.24 6.78
CA THR A 14 1.89 22.34 8.18
C THR A 14 2.62 21.08 8.60
N VAL A 15 3.85 21.23 9.10
CA VAL A 15 4.56 20.16 9.83
C VAL A 15 3.65 19.72 10.96
N GLN A 16 3.00 18.56 10.80
CA GLN A 16 2.17 18.01 11.86
C GLN A 16 3.10 17.69 13.03
N ALA A 17 2.73 18.17 14.22
CA ALA A 17 3.42 17.78 15.43
C ALA A 17 3.47 16.25 15.54
N ASN A 18 4.58 15.72 16.05
CA ASN A 18 4.67 14.30 16.36
C ASN A 18 3.65 13.97 17.44
N SER A 19 3.04 12.79 17.33
CA SER A 19 2.10 12.24 18.27
C SER A 19 2.73 12.17 19.66
N ALA A 20 2.05 12.73 20.66
CA ALA A 20 2.52 12.75 22.04
C ALA A 20 2.39 11.37 22.71
N SER A 21 1.52 10.51 22.17
CA SER A 21 1.27 9.17 22.70
C SER A 21 1.02 8.13 21.61
N LEU A 22 1.12 6.85 21.99
CA LEU A 22 0.77 5.74 21.10
C LEU A 22 -0.72 5.74 20.71
N ALA A 23 -1.59 6.18 21.62
CA ALA A 23 -3.04 6.25 21.35
C ALA A 23 -3.34 7.27 20.23
N GLU A 24 -2.70 8.44 20.29
CA GLU A 24 -2.81 9.47 19.25
C GLU A 24 -2.26 8.98 17.91
N ALA A 25 -1.08 8.35 17.90
CA ALA A 25 -0.50 7.78 16.69
C ALA A 25 -1.43 6.73 16.06
N ARG A 26 -2.05 5.86 16.87
CA ARG A 26 -3.03 4.86 16.40
C ARG A 26 -4.28 5.52 15.81
N ALA A 27 -4.80 6.57 16.44
CA ALA A 27 -5.95 7.31 15.90
C ALA A 27 -5.63 7.90 14.52
N ARG A 28 -4.44 8.48 14.35
CA ARG A 28 -3.98 9.02 13.06
C ARG A 28 -3.81 7.94 11.99
N VAL A 29 -3.31 6.76 12.36
CA VAL A 29 -3.25 5.59 11.45
C VAL A 29 -4.64 5.19 10.96
N PHE A 30 -5.65 5.19 11.84
CA PHE A 30 -7.03 4.90 11.43
C PHE A 30 -7.62 5.96 10.49
N GLU A 31 -7.35 7.24 10.72
CA GLU A 31 -7.79 8.31 9.81
C GLU A 31 -7.10 8.22 8.44
N PHE A 32 -5.81 7.88 8.41
CA PHE A 32 -5.10 7.60 7.17
C PHE A 32 -5.69 6.39 6.44
N PHE A 33 -5.98 5.30 7.15
CA PHE A 33 -6.62 4.12 6.55
C PHE A 33 -7.97 4.45 5.91
N LYS A 34 -8.83 5.20 6.61
CA LYS A 34 -10.11 5.66 6.08
C LYS A 34 -9.93 6.54 4.85
N THR A 35 -9.00 7.50 4.91
CA THR A 35 -8.69 8.41 3.80
C THR A 35 -8.24 7.64 2.56
N THR A 36 -7.31 6.70 2.74
CA THR A 36 -6.83 5.81 1.67
C THR A 36 -7.97 4.97 1.09
N CYS A 37 -8.82 4.39 1.94
CA CYS A 37 -9.94 3.57 1.47
C CYS A 37 -10.98 4.35 0.66
N ARG A 38 -11.15 5.65 0.96
CA ARG A 38 -12.04 6.55 0.23
C ARG A 38 -11.46 7.02 -1.10
N SER A 39 -10.13 7.07 -1.24
CA SER A 39 -9.49 7.43 -2.50
C SER A 39 -9.35 6.27 -3.48
N ILE A 40 -9.45 5.02 -3.02
CA ILE A 40 -9.32 3.82 -3.88
C ILE A 40 -10.22 3.85 -5.13
N PRO A 41 -11.53 4.19 -5.06
CA PRO A 41 -12.36 4.26 -6.27
C PRO A 41 -11.81 5.23 -7.33
N THR A 42 -11.31 6.39 -6.89
CA THR A 42 -10.65 7.35 -7.79
C THR A 42 -9.35 6.81 -8.35
N VAL A 43 -8.54 6.13 -7.54
CA VAL A 43 -7.28 5.49 -8.00
C VAL A 43 -7.56 4.40 -9.03
N MET A 44 -8.62 3.61 -8.86
CA MET A 44 -9.06 2.59 -9.83
C MET A 44 -9.34 3.22 -11.20
N GLU A 45 -10.14 4.29 -11.22
CA GLU A 45 -10.52 5.00 -12.45
C GLU A 45 -9.30 5.66 -13.13
N ILE A 46 -8.46 6.34 -12.34
CA ILE A 46 -7.26 7.04 -12.82
C ILE A 46 -6.29 6.09 -13.54
N TYR A 47 -6.14 4.88 -13.02
CA TYR A 47 -5.13 3.93 -13.47
C TYR A 47 -5.69 2.76 -14.28
N ASN A 48 -7.00 2.74 -14.56
CA ASN A 48 -7.70 1.64 -15.25
C ASN A 48 -7.28 0.28 -14.69
N LEU A 49 -7.66 0.04 -13.43
CA LEU A 49 -7.25 -1.13 -12.66
C LEU A 49 -8.33 -2.22 -12.59
N GLU A 50 -9.51 -1.98 -13.16
CA GLU A 50 -10.68 -2.86 -13.07
C GLU A 50 -10.44 -4.25 -13.70
N ASP A 51 -9.49 -4.34 -14.64
CA ASP A 51 -9.10 -5.58 -15.32
C ASP A 51 -8.14 -6.45 -14.49
N VAL A 52 -7.48 -5.89 -13.48
CA VAL A 52 -6.42 -6.58 -12.71
C VAL A 52 -6.71 -6.76 -11.23
N VAL A 53 -7.55 -5.90 -10.64
CA VAL A 53 -7.83 -5.93 -9.20
C VAL A 53 -9.21 -5.33 -8.92
N ASN A 54 -9.84 -5.72 -7.83
CA ASN A 54 -11.03 -5.04 -7.32
C ASN A 54 -10.72 -4.16 -6.11
N GLU A 55 -11.61 -3.21 -5.80
CA GLU A 55 -11.40 -2.28 -4.68
C GLU A 55 -11.22 -2.98 -3.33
N SER A 56 -11.89 -4.13 -3.11
CA SER A 56 -11.80 -4.90 -1.86
C SER A 56 -10.40 -5.47 -1.66
N GLN A 57 -9.77 -5.95 -2.73
CA GLN A 57 -8.39 -6.42 -2.73
C GLN A 57 -7.42 -5.27 -2.42
N LEU A 58 -7.61 -4.09 -3.02
CA LEU A 58 -6.77 -2.92 -2.70
C LEU A 58 -6.95 -2.46 -1.24
N ARG A 59 -8.17 -2.42 -0.71
CA ARG A 59 -8.43 -2.11 0.71
C ARG A 59 -7.74 -3.14 1.63
N SER A 60 -7.77 -4.41 1.23
CA SER A 60 -7.10 -5.50 1.95
C SER A 60 -5.57 -5.35 1.91
N ALA A 61 -5.00 -4.95 0.77
CA ALA A 61 -3.57 -4.66 0.62
C ALA A 61 -3.14 -3.52 1.55
N VAL A 62 -3.87 -2.41 1.58
CA VAL A 62 -3.61 -1.29 2.52
C VAL A 62 -3.68 -1.76 3.97
N SER A 63 -4.68 -2.58 4.31
CA SER A 63 -4.82 -3.12 5.67
C SER A 63 -3.66 -4.06 6.03
N SER A 64 -3.22 -4.91 5.10
CA SER A 64 -2.05 -5.78 5.27
C SER A 64 -0.78 -4.98 5.49
N GLU A 65 -0.59 -3.90 4.73
CA GLU A 65 0.58 -3.02 4.82
C GLU A 65 0.67 -2.29 6.16
N ILE A 66 -0.46 -1.82 6.69
CA ILE A 66 -0.53 -1.24 8.04
C ILE A 66 -0.23 -2.32 9.10
N ARG A 67 -0.82 -3.52 8.96
CA ARG A 67 -0.61 -4.63 9.91
C ARG A 67 0.82 -5.15 9.92
N ARG A 68 1.53 -5.10 8.78
CA ARG A 68 2.96 -5.45 8.68
C ARG A 68 3.81 -4.69 9.69
N HIS A 69 3.42 -3.47 10.02
CA HIS A 69 4.09 -2.57 10.95
C HIS A 69 3.47 -2.53 12.35
N ALA A 70 2.49 -3.41 12.66
CA ALA A 70 1.76 -3.37 13.93
C ALA A 70 2.62 -3.66 15.18
N HIS A 71 3.80 -4.26 15.00
CA HIS A 71 4.77 -4.52 16.08
C HIS A 71 5.49 -3.26 16.58
N ILE A 72 5.38 -2.13 15.85
CA ILE A 72 6.05 -0.89 16.19
C ILE A 72 5.29 -0.18 17.32
N THR A 73 6.00 0.10 18.42
CA THR A 73 5.42 0.75 19.60
C THR A 73 5.86 2.19 19.79
N ASN A 74 6.93 2.63 19.11
CA ASN A 74 7.44 4.00 19.20
C ASN A 74 6.57 4.97 18.37
N PRO A 75 5.87 5.94 18.99
CA PRO A 75 4.97 6.87 18.29
C PRO A 75 5.66 7.66 17.18
N LYS A 76 6.91 8.08 17.37
CA LYS A 76 7.66 8.85 16.36
C LYS A 76 7.93 8.04 15.10
N VAL A 77 8.19 6.74 15.26
CA VAL A 77 8.40 5.83 14.12
C VAL A 77 7.09 5.61 13.38
N ILE A 78 5.97 5.48 14.11
CA ILE A 78 4.63 5.40 13.53
C ILE A 78 4.31 6.65 12.72
N ASP A 79 4.57 7.85 13.26
CA ASP A 79 4.34 9.11 12.54
C ASP A 79 5.20 9.23 11.28
N MET A 80 6.47 8.82 11.33
CA MET A 80 7.33 8.78 10.15
C MET A 80 6.78 7.84 9.07
N LEU A 81 6.33 6.64 9.45
CA LEU A 81 5.70 5.70 8.51
C LEU A 81 4.39 6.24 7.95
N LEU A 82 3.60 6.92 8.78
CA LEU A 82 2.37 7.58 8.37
C LEU A 82 2.65 8.69 7.35
N GLN A 83 3.69 9.49 7.58
CA GLN A 83 4.13 10.53 6.65
C GLN A 83 4.54 9.91 5.29
N LYS A 84 5.34 8.84 5.32
CA LYS A 84 5.72 8.10 4.10
C LYS A 84 4.50 7.56 3.34
N GLY A 85 3.56 6.93 4.06
CA GLY A 85 2.33 6.41 3.46
C GLY A 85 1.44 7.52 2.89
N THR A 86 1.44 8.69 3.54
CA THR A 86 0.66 9.85 3.10
C THR A 86 1.27 10.50 1.85
N GLU A 87 2.60 10.63 1.79
CA GLU A 87 3.32 11.09 0.61
C GLU A 87 3.15 10.13 -0.57
N GLU A 88 3.22 8.83 -0.31
CA GLU A 88 2.97 7.80 -1.32
C GLU A 88 1.53 7.89 -1.88
N LEU A 89 0.52 8.02 -1.00
CA LEU A 89 -0.86 8.21 -1.42
C LEU A 89 -1.02 9.49 -2.25
N HIS A 90 -0.35 10.58 -1.85
CA HIS A 90 -0.36 11.82 -2.60
C HIS A 90 0.20 11.64 -4.01
N ASN A 91 1.35 10.98 -4.16
CA ASN A 91 1.96 10.70 -5.46
C ASN A 91 1.04 9.86 -6.36
N ILE A 92 0.27 8.94 -5.79
CA ILE A 92 -0.71 8.13 -6.52
C ILE A 92 -1.91 9.00 -6.96
N VAL A 93 -2.51 9.75 -6.04
CA VAL A 93 -3.70 10.57 -6.33
C VAL A 93 -3.38 11.75 -7.27
N GLN A 94 -2.16 12.30 -7.22
CA GLN A 94 -1.69 13.36 -8.12
C GLN A 94 -1.13 12.83 -9.45
N HIS A 95 -1.33 11.55 -9.77
CA HIS A 95 -0.82 10.95 -11.01
C HIS A 95 0.69 11.11 -11.22
N SER A 96 1.46 11.24 -10.14
CA SER A 96 2.92 11.30 -10.21
C SER A 96 3.55 9.92 -10.40
N LYS A 97 2.73 8.85 -10.35
CA LYS A 97 3.09 7.46 -10.70
C LYS A 97 2.35 7.00 -11.95
N GLN A 98 2.86 5.95 -12.59
CA GLN A 98 2.24 5.26 -13.72
C GLN A 98 1.53 3.98 -13.28
N ARG A 99 0.57 3.49 -14.09
CA ARG A 99 -0.22 2.28 -13.85
C ARG A 99 0.63 1.06 -13.47
N HIS A 100 1.73 0.83 -14.19
CA HIS A 100 2.59 -0.32 -13.95
C HIS A 100 3.28 -0.28 -12.57
N HIS A 101 3.54 0.90 -12.00
CA HIS A 101 4.03 1.03 -10.62
C HIS A 101 2.97 0.53 -9.62
N ILE A 102 1.70 0.90 -9.83
CA ILE A 102 0.61 0.53 -8.94
C ILE A 102 0.39 -0.99 -8.97
N ILE A 103 0.36 -1.56 -10.17
CA ILE A 103 0.17 -3.01 -10.37
C ILE A 103 1.32 -3.79 -9.75
N GLY A 104 2.57 -3.42 -10.06
CA GLY A 104 3.74 -4.11 -9.54
C GLY A 104 3.83 -4.08 -8.02
N GLN A 105 3.52 -2.93 -7.40
CA GLN A 105 3.70 -2.74 -5.97
C GLN A 105 2.51 -3.22 -5.12
N TYR A 106 1.28 -2.99 -5.57
CA TYR A 106 0.08 -3.16 -4.73
C TYR A 106 -0.89 -4.25 -5.20
N VAL A 107 -0.76 -4.74 -6.44
CA VAL A 107 -1.63 -5.81 -6.97
C VAL A 107 -0.90 -7.15 -6.99
N VAL A 108 0.28 -7.19 -7.60
CA VAL A 108 1.10 -8.40 -7.71
C VAL A 108 1.87 -8.68 -6.41
N GLY A 109 2.30 -7.61 -5.74
CA GLY A 109 3.11 -7.66 -4.53
C GLY A 109 4.52 -8.21 -4.78
N GLN A 110 5.29 -8.45 -3.71
CA GLN A 110 6.66 -8.95 -3.78
C GLN A 110 6.81 -10.39 -4.32
N ARG A 111 5.71 -11.10 -4.62
CA ARG A 111 5.78 -12.42 -5.26
C ARG A 111 6.03 -12.36 -6.77
N GLY A 112 6.05 -11.17 -7.36
CA GLY A 112 6.52 -10.94 -8.72
C GLY A 112 5.56 -11.46 -9.81
N LEU A 113 5.71 -10.91 -11.02
CA LEU A 113 4.97 -11.30 -12.23
C LEU A 113 5.32 -12.71 -12.73
N VAL A 114 6.18 -13.43 -12.01
CA VAL A 114 6.54 -14.82 -12.30
C VAL A 114 5.57 -15.69 -11.51
N GLN A 115 4.36 -15.87 -12.04
CA GLN A 115 3.64 -17.11 -11.75
C GLN A 115 4.57 -18.23 -12.20
N ASP A 116 5.22 -18.87 -11.22
CA ASP A 116 5.92 -20.13 -11.41
C ASP A 116 4.92 -21.03 -12.13
N LEU A 117 5.18 -21.32 -13.40
CA LEU A 117 4.35 -22.17 -14.24
C LEU A 117 4.19 -23.51 -13.50
N GLY A 118 3.05 -23.68 -12.84
CA GLY A 118 2.77 -24.82 -12.00
C GLY A 118 2.92 -26.11 -12.78
N SER A 119 3.80 -26.99 -12.30
CA SER A 119 3.70 -28.46 -12.43
C SER A 119 4.98 -29.23 -12.04
N LYS A 120 6.12 -28.59 -11.71
CA LYS A 120 7.36 -29.33 -11.37
C LYS A 120 7.82 -29.31 -9.91
N ASP A 121 7.18 -28.53 -9.03
CA ASP A 121 7.76 -28.20 -7.72
C ASP A 121 6.82 -28.43 -6.50
N GLU A 122 5.76 -29.22 -6.70
CA GLU A 122 4.93 -29.70 -5.59
C GLU A 122 5.67 -30.80 -4.83
N GLY A 123 6.31 -30.42 -3.71
CA GLY A 123 7.01 -31.34 -2.80
C GLY A 123 8.46 -30.95 -2.50
N THR A 124 9.06 -30.05 -3.27
CA THR A 124 10.42 -29.58 -3.04
C THR A 124 10.45 -28.56 -1.90
N SER A 125 11.33 -28.75 -0.90
CA SER A 125 11.46 -27.83 0.24
C SER A 125 11.93 -26.44 -0.20
N ASP A 126 11.57 -25.40 0.55
CA ASP A 126 12.01 -24.03 0.28
C ASP A 126 13.54 -23.91 0.24
N PHE A 127 14.23 -24.68 1.08
CA PHE A 127 15.68 -24.81 1.05
C PHE A 127 16.17 -25.31 -0.31
N LEU A 128 15.65 -26.44 -0.81
CA LEU A 128 16.08 -27.03 -2.08
C LEU A 128 15.77 -26.12 -3.28
N LYS A 129 14.61 -25.47 -3.26
CA LYS A 129 14.22 -24.48 -4.29
C LYS A 129 15.21 -23.32 -4.32
N ASN A 130 15.58 -22.79 -3.16
CA ASN A 130 16.56 -21.72 -3.09
C ASN A 130 17.96 -22.23 -3.49
N PHE A 131 18.35 -23.43 -3.02
CA PHE A 131 19.63 -24.08 -3.30
C PHE A 131 19.93 -24.21 -4.80
N TYR A 132 18.93 -24.61 -5.60
CA TYR A 132 19.10 -24.69 -7.05
C TYR A 132 19.02 -23.33 -7.76
N LYS A 133 18.46 -22.29 -7.13
CA LYS A 133 18.30 -20.96 -7.73
C LYS A 133 19.51 -20.05 -7.50
N SER A 134 20.15 -20.08 -6.33
CA SER A 134 21.26 -19.19 -5.99
C SER A 134 22.07 -19.73 -4.81
N ASN A 135 23.28 -19.22 -4.57
CA ASN A 135 24.12 -19.57 -3.42
C ASN A 135 23.94 -18.64 -2.20
N TYR A 136 22.96 -17.72 -2.23
CA TYR A 136 22.65 -16.81 -1.13
C TYR A 136 21.34 -17.24 -0.48
N PHE A 137 21.44 -17.93 0.68
CA PHE A 137 20.32 -18.32 1.54
C PHE A 137 20.33 -17.50 2.83
#